data_AF-A0A7S2RPX9-F1
#
_entry.id   AF-A0A7S2RPX9-F1
#
_cell.length_a   1.000
_cell.length_b   1.000
_cell.length_c   1.000
_cell.angle_alpha   90.00
_cell.angle_beta   90.00
_cell.angle_gamma   90.00
#
_symmetry.space_group_name_H-M   'P 1'
#
loop_
_entity.id
_entity.type
_entity.pdbx_description
1 polymer ?
#
loop_
_entity_poly.entity_id
_entity_poly.type
_entity_poly.pdbx_seq_one_letter_code
_entity_poly.pdbx_strand_id
1 'polypeptide(L)'
;LFHILTIGASFPENQIYGFHKGYVISPHEVAESIRNFIANFFGCEVCRRHFLDMYDNCGHGHCKRLANQATFLKNDFSNNSNEEGRELAIWFWEVHNDVNIRLMKENATSHHRNVTTEEVNAAKFPTTNMCHTCWLDKNMEQWDSNEVYVFLKQWYWPKREVAVKTLSQKSLRKINLDRQKNTTEGIPLGICGILLVIPFVVFTILLFRDGNHKSSKILPFLRRTKRRKS
;
A
#
# COMPACT_ATOMS: atom_id res chain seq x y z
N LEU A 1 -16.96 1.33 3.19
CA LEU A 1 -16.15 0.98 4.38
C LEU A 1 -15.86 -0.51 4.43
N PHE A 2 -16.87 -1.40 4.49
CA PHE A 2 -16.63 -2.84 4.65
C PHE A 2 -15.76 -3.46 3.55
N HIS A 3 -15.90 -3.06 2.28
CA HIS A 3 -14.98 -3.45 1.20
C HIS A 3 -13.51 -3.11 1.49
N ILE A 4 -13.25 -1.97 2.13
CA ILE A 4 -11.87 -1.58 2.51
C ILE A 4 -11.38 -2.48 3.65
N LEU A 5 -12.25 -2.85 4.59
CA LEU A 5 -11.89 -3.75 5.69
C LEU A 5 -11.57 -5.17 5.20
N THR A 6 -12.40 -5.73 4.30
CA THR A 6 -12.18 -7.07 3.77
C THR A 6 -10.92 -7.15 2.91
N ILE A 7 -10.67 -6.15 2.07
CA ILE A 7 -9.41 -6.02 1.32
C ILE A 7 -8.23 -5.76 2.27
N GLY A 8 -8.39 -4.92 3.30
CA GLY A 8 -7.34 -4.67 4.28
C GLY A 8 -6.93 -5.95 5.01
N ALA A 9 -7.90 -6.77 5.42
CA ALA A 9 -7.71 -8.05 6.10
C ALA A 9 -7.09 -9.14 5.22
N SER A 10 -7.13 -8.99 3.89
CA SER A 10 -6.52 -9.95 2.96
C SER A 10 -5.01 -9.80 2.82
N PHE A 11 -4.41 -8.75 3.41
CA PHE A 11 -2.97 -8.54 3.46
C PHE A 11 -2.39 -9.13 4.75
N PRO A 12 -1.42 -10.08 4.69
CA PRO A 12 -0.81 -10.69 5.87
C PRO A 12 -0.20 -9.68 6.84
N GLU A 13 0.39 -8.60 6.32
CA GLU A 13 0.96 -7.53 7.15
C GLU A 13 -0.08 -6.82 8.03
N ASN A 14 -1.36 -6.87 7.65
CA ASN A 14 -2.46 -6.26 8.39
C ASN A 14 -3.17 -7.27 9.32
N GLN A 15 -2.80 -8.55 9.30
CA GLN A 15 -3.46 -9.58 10.12
C GLN A 15 -2.94 -9.61 11.58
N ILE A 16 -1.91 -8.83 11.91
CA ILE A 16 -1.34 -8.75 13.25
C ILE A 16 -1.90 -7.53 13.99
N TYR A 17 -2.81 -7.76 14.96
CA TYR A 17 -3.43 -6.70 15.75
C TYR A 17 -2.90 -6.66 17.21
N GLY A 18 -2.64 -5.47 17.78
CA GLY A 18 -2.43 -5.30 19.23
C GLY A 18 -1.00 -4.95 19.69
N PHE A 19 -0.90 -4.35 20.88
CA PHE A 19 0.25 -3.55 21.34
C PHE A 19 1.47 -4.34 21.85
N HIS A 20 1.37 -5.66 22.12
CA HIS A 20 2.46 -6.38 22.81
C HIS A 20 2.82 -7.78 22.31
N LYS A 21 1.96 -8.49 21.55
CA LYS A 21 2.30 -9.82 20.99
C LYS A 21 1.71 -10.14 19.61
N GLY A 22 0.88 -9.27 19.04
CA GLY A 22 0.16 -9.57 17.80
C GLY A 22 -0.90 -10.65 17.99
N TYR A 23 -2.16 -10.29 17.76
CA TYR A 23 -3.29 -11.20 17.70
C TYR A 23 -3.66 -11.39 16.24
N VAL A 24 -3.58 -12.63 15.79
CA VAL A 24 -3.96 -13.02 14.43
C VAL A 24 -5.48 -13.19 14.38
N ILE A 25 -6.14 -12.46 13.50
CA ILE A 25 -7.59 -12.53 13.30
C ILE A 25 -7.86 -13.26 11.98
N SER A 26 -8.69 -14.29 12.00
CA SER A 26 -9.08 -14.99 10.77
C SER A 26 -10.04 -14.15 9.93
N PRO A 27 -10.10 -14.37 8.60
CA PRO A 27 -11.07 -13.72 7.75
C PRO A 27 -12.54 -13.99 8.16
N HIS A 28 -12.82 -15.15 8.76
CA HIS A 28 -14.13 -15.44 9.35
C HIS A 28 -14.49 -14.46 10.48
N GLU A 29 -13.58 -14.19 11.43
CA GLU A 29 -13.81 -13.24 12.52
C GLU A 29 -14.04 -11.80 12.02
N VAL A 30 -13.37 -11.42 10.91
CA VAL A 30 -13.63 -10.13 10.25
C VAL A 30 -15.05 -10.09 9.67
N ALA A 31 -15.47 -11.18 9.01
CA ALA A 31 -16.83 -11.31 8.47
C ALA A 31 -17.89 -11.24 9.59
N GLU A 32 -17.66 -11.96 10.68
CA GLU A 32 -18.52 -11.98 11.86
C GLU A 32 -18.60 -10.60 12.53
N SER A 33 -17.49 -9.87 12.60
CA SER A 33 -17.45 -8.50 13.10
C SER A 33 -18.32 -7.56 12.25
N ILE A 34 -18.26 -7.68 10.92
CA ILE A 34 -19.11 -6.91 10.00
C ILE A 34 -20.58 -7.30 10.19
N ARG A 35 -20.89 -8.60 10.27
CA ARG A 35 -22.24 -9.10 10.53
C ARG A 35 -22.81 -8.57 11.83
N ASN A 36 -22.05 -8.62 12.92
CA ASN A 36 -22.47 -8.12 14.23
C ASN A 36 -22.62 -6.59 14.25
N PHE A 37 -21.77 -5.87 13.52
CA PHE A 37 -21.98 -4.44 13.34
C PHE A 37 -23.31 -4.16 12.63
N ILE A 38 -23.59 -4.88 11.54
CA ILE A 38 -24.82 -4.70 10.77
C ILE A 38 -26.06 -5.06 11.62
N ALA A 39 -25.99 -6.13 12.40
CA ALA A 39 -27.07 -6.54 13.30
C ALA A 39 -27.46 -5.45 14.29
N ASN A 40 -26.46 -4.80 14.90
CA ASN A 40 -26.68 -3.94 16.07
C ASN A 40 -26.76 -2.44 15.73
N PHE A 41 -26.09 -1.98 14.66
CA PHE A 41 -25.91 -0.55 14.41
C PHE A 41 -26.44 -0.07 13.05
N PHE A 42 -26.81 -0.96 12.13
CA PHE A 42 -27.30 -0.55 10.82
C PHE A 42 -28.78 -0.17 10.85
N GLY A 43 -29.09 1.08 10.50
CA GLY A 43 -30.43 1.65 10.69
C GLY A 43 -31.52 1.12 9.75
N CYS A 44 -31.17 0.65 8.55
CA CYS A 44 -32.15 0.10 7.62
C CYS A 44 -32.54 -1.33 8.02
N GLU A 45 -33.74 -1.51 8.56
CA GLU A 45 -34.21 -2.82 9.04
C GLU A 45 -34.27 -3.88 7.93
N VAL A 46 -34.86 -3.56 6.78
CA VAL A 46 -34.99 -4.49 5.65
C VAL A 46 -33.61 -4.87 5.10
N CYS A 47 -32.73 -3.89 4.92
CA CYS A 47 -31.35 -4.12 4.48
C CYS A 47 -30.60 -5.03 5.44
N ARG A 48 -30.73 -4.77 6.75
CA ARG A 48 -30.13 -5.57 7.81
C ARG A 48 -30.64 -7.00 7.78
N ARG A 49 -31.95 -7.22 7.77
CA ARG A 49 -32.54 -8.58 7.75
C ARG A 49 -32.04 -9.40 6.56
N HIS A 50 -32.00 -8.81 5.37
CA HIS A 50 -31.48 -9.51 4.19
C HIS A 50 -29.99 -9.86 4.30
N PHE A 51 -29.16 -8.94 4.81
CA PHE A 51 -27.75 -9.23 5.00
C PHE A 51 -27.52 -10.34 6.02
N LEU A 52 -28.24 -10.29 7.16
CA LEU A 52 -28.14 -11.31 8.21
C LEU A 52 -28.61 -12.66 7.71
N ASP A 53 -29.73 -12.72 6.98
CA ASP A 53 -30.23 -13.96 6.37
C ASP A 53 -29.20 -14.57 5.41
N MET A 54 -28.57 -13.74 4.56
CA MET A 54 -27.53 -14.20 3.65
C MET A 54 -26.28 -14.70 4.38
N TYR A 55 -25.87 -14.06 5.48
CA TYR A 55 -24.75 -14.51 6.30
C TYR A 55 -25.09 -15.78 7.10
N ASP A 56 -26.17 -15.76 7.87
CA ASP A 56 -26.51 -16.84 8.80
C ASP A 56 -26.86 -18.15 8.06
N ASN A 57 -27.33 -18.06 6.81
CA ASN A 57 -27.62 -19.22 5.95
C ASN A 57 -26.50 -19.59 4.96
N CYS A 58 -25.26 -19.15 5.20
CA CYS A 58 -24.11 -19.51 4.36
C CYS A 58 -24.22 -19.09 2.88
N GLY A 59 -24.92 -18.00 2.60
CA GLY A 59 -25.05 -17.40 1.26
C GLY A 59 -23.68 -17.17 0.61
N HIS A 60 -23.61 -17.44 -0.70
CA HIS A 60 -22.37 -17.43 -1.49
C HIS A 60 -21.25 -18.34 -0.91
N GLY A 61 -21.61 -19.33 -0.09
CA GLY A 61 -20.72 -20.40 0.35
C GLY A 61 -19.63 -20.02 1.34
N HIS A 62 -19.69 -18.84 2.00
CA HIS A 62 -18.60 -18.39 2.89
C HIS A 62 -18.28 -19.36 4.03
N CYS A 63 -19.26 -20.10 4.57
CA CYS A 63 -19.04 -21.11 5.62
C CYS A 63 -18.05 -22.22 5.20
N LYS A 64 -17.86 -22.44 3.89
CA LYS A 64 -16.88 -23.39 3.35
C LYS A 64 -15.57 -22.71 2.94
N ARG A 65 -15.61 -21.40 2.67
CA ARG A 65 -14.48 -20.60 2.16
C ARG A 65 -13.64 -20.00 3.29
N LEU A 66 -14.26 -19.73 4.44
CA LEU A 66 -13.65 -19.04 5.57
C LEU A 66 -13.59 -19.98 6.77
N ALA A 67 -12.38 -20.34 7.20
CA ALA A 67 -12.19 -21.18 8.37
C ALA A 67 -12.43 -20.37 9.65
N ASN A 68 -13.08 -21.00 10.64
CA ASN A 68 -13.18 -20.40 11.96
C ASN A 68 -11.78 -20.17 12.57
N GLN A 69 -11.70 -19.30 13.57
CA GLN A 69 -10.42 -18.90 14.19
C GLN A 69 -9.58 -20.10 14.65
N ALA A 70 -10.18 -21.13 15.24
CA ALA A 70 -9.46 -22.28 15.75
C ALA A 70 -8.83 -23.13 14.63
N THR A 71 -9.54 -23.33 13.51
CA THR A 71 -9.02 -24.03 12.33
C THR A 71 -7.99 -23.18 11.60
N PHE A 72 -8.25 -21.88 11.48
CA PHE A 72 -7.33 -20.92 10.85
C PHE A 72 -5.96 -20.91 11.53
N LEU A 73 -5.93 -20.88 12.87
CA LEU A 73 -4.67 -20.91 13.64
C LEU A 73 -3.94 -22.26 13.61
N LYS A 74 -4.63 -23.36 13.30
CA LYS A 74 -4.02 -24.70 13.15
C LYS A 74 -3.38 -24.89 11.77
N ASN A 75 -3.91 -24.20 10.77
CA ASN A 75 -3.35 -24.19 9.43
C ASN A 75 -2.06 -23.35 9.40
N ASP A 76 -1.07 -23.75 8.60
CA ASP A 76 0.17 -22.99 8.47
C ASP A 76 -0.14 -21.57 7.97
N PHE A 77 0.09 -20.59 8.86
CA PHE A 77 -0.33 -19.19 8.72
C PHE A 77 0.19 -18.54 7.42
N SER A 78 1.27 -19.05 6.81
CA SER A 78 1.88 -18.40 5.65
C SER A 78 1.15 -18.59 4.32
N ASN A 79 0.51 -19.75 4.10
CA ASN A 79 -0.05 -20.08 2.77
C ASN A 79 -1.57 -19.88 2.69
N ASN A 80 -2.31 -20.25 3.74
CA ASN A 80 -3.78 -20.22 3.70
C ASN A 80 -4.37 -18.84 4.06
N SER A 81 -3.63 -18.00 4.79
CA SER A 81 -4.11 -16.68 5.23
C SER A 81 -4.40 -15.72 4.08
N ASN A 82 -3.56 -15.76 3.05
CA ASN A 82 -3.71 -14.98 1.82
C ASN A 82 -4.95 -15.40 1.04
N GLU A 83 -5.19 -16.70 0.95
CA GLU A 83 -6.30 -17.27 0.20
C GLU A 83 -7.62 -16.99 0.91
N GLU A 84 -7.77 -17.34 2.18
CA GLU A 84 -9.02 -17.07 2.92
C GLU A 84 -9.33 -15.56 2.99
N GLY A 85 -8.30 -14.72 3.12
CA GLY A 85 -8.47 -13.27 3.06
C GLY A 85 -8.97 -12.78 1.70
N ARG A 86 -8.44 -13.34 0.60
CA ARG A 86 -8.96 -13.10 -0.75
C ARG A 86 -10.41 -13.56 -0.86
N GLU A 87 -10.71 -14.76 -0.38
CA GLU A 87 -12.05 -15.33 -0.44
C GLU A 87 -13.07 -14.48 0.33
N LEU A 88 -12.69 -13.89 1.46
CA LEU A 88 -13.55 -12.94 2.18
C LEU A 88 -13.87 -11.70 1.33
N ALA A 89 -12.87 -11.13 0.67
CA ALA A 89 -13.06 -9.95 -0.18
C ALA A 89 -13.95 -10.26 -1.39
N ILE A 90 -13.76 -11.41 -2.04
CA ILE A 90 -14.59 -11.87 -3.15
C ILE A 90 -16.01 -12.16 -2.68
N TRP A 91 -16.18 -12.91 -1.59
CA TRP A 91 -17.50 -13.19 -1.03
C TRP A 91 -18.29 -11.91 -0.74
N PHE A 92 -17.66 -10.93 -0.09
CA PHE A 92 -18.34 -9.67 0.23
C PHE A 92 -18.69 -8.86 -1.02
N TRP A 93 -17.90 -8.98 -2.09
CA TRP A 93 -18.21 -8.43 -3.40
C TRP A 93 -19.40 -9.11 -4.08
N GLU A 94 -19.49 -10.45 -4.03
CA GLU A 94 -20.63 -11.21 -4.55
C GLU A 94 -21.93 -10.80 -3.84
N VAL A 95 -21.90 -10.74 -2.51
CA VAL A 95 -23.01 -10.29 -1.66
C VAL A 95 -23.49 -8.90 -2.07
N HIS A 96 -22.56 -7.96 -2.29
CA HIS A 96 -22.93 -6.59 -2.66
C HIS A 96 -23.54 -6.53 -4.06
N ASN A 97 -23.02 -7.31 -5.01
CA ASN A 97 -23.60 -7.38 -6.35
C ASN A 97 -25.00 -8.00 -6.35
N ASP A 98 -25.25 -9.02 -5.54
CA ASP A 98 -26.60 -9.58 -5.36
C ASP A 98 -27.57 -8.51 -4.83
N VAL A 99 -27.14 -7.74 -3.83
CA VAL A 99 -27.92 -6.60 -3.30
C VAL A 99 -28.17 -5.54 -4.38
N ASN A 100 -27.17 -5.17 -5.19
CA ASN A 100 -27.34 -4.19 -6.26
C ASN A 100 -28.40 -4.64 -7.27
N ILE A 101 -28.32 -5.90 -7.71
CA ILE A 101 -29.26 -6.48 -8.67
C ILE A 101 -30.67 -6.54 -8.05
N ARG A 102 -30.79 -6.98 -6.79
CA ARG A 102 -32.08 -7.07 -6.09
C ARG A 102 -32.73 -5.69 -5.97
N LEU A 103 -32.00 -4.69 -5.45
CA LEU A 103 -32.53 -3.34 -5.27
C LEU A 103 -32.97 -2.71 -6.61
N MET A 104 -32.20 -2.94 -7.67
CA MET A 104 -32.58 -2.49 -9.01
C MET A 104 -33.88 -3.15 -9.50
N LYS A 105 -34.02 -4.47 -9.30
CA LYS A 105 -35.25 -5.22 -9.63
C LYS A 105 -36.46 -4.81 -8.79
N GLU A 106 -36.27 -4.59 -7.49
CA GLU A 106 -37.33 -4.12 -6.58
C GLU A 106 -37.82 -2.72 -7.00
N ASN A 107 -36.89 -1.81 -7.32
CA ASN A 107 -37.22 -0.48 -7.82
C ASN A 107 -38.00 -0.54 -9.14
N ALA A 108 -37.56 -1.36 -10.09
CA ALA A 108 -38.28 -1.59 -11.34
C ALA A 108 -39.70 -2.14 -11.11
N THR A 109 -39.83 -3.13 -10.23
CA THR A 109 -41.12 -3.72 -9.88
C THR A 109 -42.06 -2.69 -9.24
N SER A 110 -41.54 -1.81 -8.37
CA SER A 110 -42.32 -0.73 -7.74
C SER A 110 -42.88 0.28 -8.75
N HIS A 111 -42.24 0.39 -9.91
CA HIS A 111 -42.67 1.22 -11.04
C HIS A 111 -43.40 0.41 -12.13
N HIS A 112 -43.82 -0.83 -11.85
CA HIS A 112 -44.50 -1.73 -12.78
C HIS A 112 -43.79 -1.90 -14.12
N ARG A 113 -42.45 -1.87 -14.12
CA ARG A 113 -41.62 -2.04 -15.31
C ARG A 113 -40.82 -3.34 -15.24
N ASN A 114 -40.59 -3.93 -16.41
CA ASN A 114 -39.63 -5.02 -16.54
C ASN A 114 -38.21 -4.46 -16.60
N VAL A 115 -37.25 -5.31 -16.25
CA VAL A 115 -35.82 -4.99 -16.22
C VAL A 115 -35.16 -5.56 -17.48
N THR A 116 -34.31 -4.77 -18.13
CA THR A 116 -33.50 -5.28 -19.26
C THR A 116 -32.17 -5.88 -18.79
N THR A 117 -31.56 -6.71 -19.64
CA THR A 117 -30.24 -7.30 -19.36
C THR A 117 -29.17 -6.22 -19.17
N GLU A 118 -29.25 -5.13 -19.93
CA GLU A 118 -28.33 -3.99 -19.84
C GLU A 118 -28.42 -3.31 -18.47
N GLU A 119 -29.63 -3.16 -17.92
CA GLU A 119 -29.82 -2.61 -16.57
C GLU A 119 -29.26 -3.54 -15.49
N VAL A 120 -29.46 -4.86 -15.63
CA VAL A 120 -28.83 -5.86 -14.73
C VAL A 120 -27.32 -5.73 -14.76
N ASN A 121 -26.74 -5.63 -15.95
CA ASN A 121 -25.29 -5.53 -16.14
C ASN A 121 -24.74 -4.20 -15.62
N ALA A 122 -25.50 -3.10 -15.76
CA ALA A 122 -25.14 -1.80 -15.21
C ALA A 122 -25.20 -1.75 -13.67
N ALA A 123 -26.04 -2.59 -13.05
CA ALA A 123 -26.12 -2.71 -11.58
C ALA A 123 -24.94 -3.49 -10.98
N LYS A 124 -24.27 -4.35 -11.77
CA LYS A 124 -23.09 -5.11 -11.34
C LYS A 124 -21.85 -4.22 -11.29
N PHE A 125 -21.05 -4.40 -10.26
CA PHE A 125 -19.76 -3.77 -10.08
C PHE A 125 -18.65 -4.83 -10.16
N PRO A 126 -17.51 -4.59 -10.81
CA PRO A 126 -17.30 -3.54 -11.81
C PRO A 126 -18.13 -3.78 -13.07
N THR A 127 -18.44 -2.73 -13.82
CA THR A 127 -18.96 -2.89 -15.18
C THR A 127 -17.84 -3.38 -16.11
N THR A 128 -18.19 -3.92 -17.28
CA THR A 128 -17.21 -4.35 -18.30
C THR A 128 -16.27 -3.23 -18.74
N ASN A 129 -16.74 -1.99 -18.75
CA ASN A 129 -15.91 -0.81 -19.07
C ASN A 129 -14.88 -0.50 -17.98
N MET A 130 -15.17 -0.86 -16.72
CA MET A 130 -14.26 -0.66 -15.60
C MET A 130 -13.22 -1.77 -15.50
N CYS A 131 -13.63 -3.01 -15.81
CA CYS A 131 -12.75 -4.18 -15.82
C CYS A 131 -13.22 -5.20 -16.85
N HIS A 132 -12.58 -5.21 -18.02
CA HIS A 132 -12.91 -6.13 -19.10
C HIS A 132 -12.41 -7.55 -18.83
N THR A 133 -11.36 -7.73 -18.02
CA THR A 133 -10.81 -9.04 -17.64
C THR A 133 -11.56 -9.70 -16.49
N CYS A 134 -12.37 -8.94 -15.74
CA CYS A 134 -13.10 -9.48 -14.58
C CYS A 134 -14.24 -10.42 -14.97
N TRP A 135 -14.78 -10.30 -16.18
CA TRP A 135 -15.95 -11.07 -16.65
C TRP A 135 -15.55 -12.04 -17.75
N LEU A 136 -15.94 -13.30 -17.62
CA LEU A 136 -15.59 -14.38 -18.56
C LEU A 136 -16.58 -14.44 -19.74
N ASP A 137 -17.76 -13.85 -19.57
CA ASP A 137 -18.84 -13.86 -20.55
C ASP A 137 -19.43 -12.45 -20.74
N LYS A 138 -20.13 -12.26 -21.87
CA LYS A 138 -20.74 -10.97 -22.21
C LYS A 138 -21.95 -10.61 -21.34
N ASN A 139 -22.61 -11.60 -20.73
CA ASN A 139 -23.78 -11.40 -19.89
C ASN A 139 -23.38 -11.15 -18.42
N MET A 140 -22.08 -11.14 -18.11
CA MET A 140 -21.53 -10.90 -16.78
C MET A 140 -22.10 -11.88 -15.74
N GLU A 141 -22.30 -13.15 -16.12
CA GLU A 141 -22.77 -14.21 -15.23
C GLU A 141 -21.60 -15.01 -14.63
N GLN A 142 -20.47 -15.05 -15.32
CA GLN A 142 -19.24 -15.71 -14.92
C GLN A 142 -18.12 -14.69 -14.80
N TRP A 143 -17.31 -14.82 -13.74
CA TRP A 143 -16.21 -13.91 -13.46
C TRP A 143 -14.92 -14.66 -13.17
N ASP A 144 -13.79 -14.00 -13.44
CA ASP A 144 -12.48 -14.48 -13.01
C ASP A 144 -12.19 -13.95 -11.60
N SER A 145 -12.11 -14.87 -10.63
CA SER A 145 -11.89 -14.52 -9.22
C SER A 145 -10.57 -13.77 -8.99
N ASN A 146 -9.52 -14.08 -9.74
CA ASN A 146 -8.22 -13.42 -9.59
C ASN A 146 -8.27 -11.99 -10.14
N GLU A 147 -8.84 -11.80 -11.32
CA GLU A 147 -8.97 -10.48 -11.95
C GLU A 147 -9.88 -9.56 -11.13
N VAL A 148 -11.01 -10.09 -10.64
CA VAL A 148 -11.89 -9.36 -9.71
C VAL A 148 -11.13 -8.96 -8.46
N TYR A 149 -10.38 -9.87 -7.82
CA TYR A 149 -9.61 -9.53 -6.63
C TYR A 149 -8.55 -8.46 -6.89
N VAL A 150 -7.83 -8.55 -8.01
CA VAL A 150 -6.85 -7.54 -8.43
C VAL A 150 -7.52 -6.18 -8.61
N PHE A 151 -8.66 -6.14 -9.28
CA PHE A 151 -9.46 -4.93 -9.44
C PHE A 151 -9.89 -4.34 -8.09
N LEU A 152 -10.47 -5.16 -7.20
CA LEU A 152 -10.94 -4.72 -5.88
C LEU A 152 -9.80 -4.18 -5.01
N LYS A 153 -8.63 -4.83 -5.02
CA LYS A 153 -7.44 -4.31 -4.33
C LYS A 153 -7.04 -2.93 -4.84
N GLN A 154 -6.98 -2.76 -6.16
CA GLN A 154 -6.62 -1.47 -6.76
C GLN A 154 -7.65 -0.38 -6.44
N TRP A 155 -8.93 -0.75 -6.42
CA TRP A 155 -10.03 0.17 -6.18
C TRP A 155 -10.15 0.61 -4.71
N TYR A 156 -10.09 -0.33 -3.77
CA TYR A 156 -10.33 -0.08 -2.34
C TYR A 156 -9.06 0.10 -1.51
N TRP A 157 -7.91 -0.39 -1.99
CA TRP A 157 -6.62 -0.31 -1.31
C TRP A 157 -5.50 0.13 -2.26
N PRO A 158 -5.67 1.26 -2.97
CA PRO A 158 -4.64 1.75 -3.87
C PRO A 158 -3.36 1.96 -3.07
N LYS A 159 -2.26 1.37 -3.54
CA LYS A 159 -0.95 1.66 -2.96
C LYS A 159 -0.74 3.17 -3.08
N ARG A 160 -0.64 3.86 -1.95
CA ARG A 160 -0.08 5.21 -1.93
C ARG A 160 1.34 5.05 -2.44
N GLU A 161 1.57 5.38 -3.71
CA GLU A 161 2.88 5.88 -4.11
C GLU A 161 3.09 7.13 -3.26
N VAL A 162 3.67 6.98 -2.08
CA VAL A 162 4.21 8.11 -1.34
C VAL A 162 5.10 8.82 -2.36
N ALA A 163 4.82 10.09 -2.59
CA ALA A 163 5.44 10.97 -3.59
C ALA A 163 6.94 11.22 -3.34
N VAL A 164 7.70 10.19 -2.95
CA VAL A 164 9.15 10.21 -2.78
C VAL A 164 9.84 10.14 -4.15
N LYS A 165 9.22 9.52 -5.17
CA LYS A 165 9.79 9.50 -6.52
C LYS A 165 9.77 10.88 -7.19
N THR A 166 8.74 11.69 -6.95
CA THR A 166 8.62 13.02 -7.60
C THR A 166 9.56 14.06 -6.99
N LEU A 167 9.83 13.98 -5.69
CA LEU A 167 10.84 14.84 -5.05
C LEU A 167 12.26 14.36 -5.37
N SER A 168 12.51 13.05 -5.45
CA SER A 168 13.81 12.49 -5.84
C SER A 168 14.16 12.82 -7.30
N GLN A 169 13.23 12.66 -8.25
CA GLN A 169 13.47 13.00 -9.65
C GLN A 169 13.59 14.50 -9.90
N LYS A 170 12.80 15.36 -9.24
CA LYS A 170 12.97 16.81 -9.36
C LYS A 170 14.31 17.26 -8.79
N SER A 171 14.74 16.68 -7.66
CA SER A 171 16.03 17.00 -7.03
C SER A 171 17.21 16.54 -7.89
N LEU A 172 17.16 15.31 -8.43
CA LEU A 172 18.19 14.78 -9.34
C LEU A 172 18.24 15.52 -10.69
N ARG A 173 17.09 15.92 -11.24
CA ARG A 173 17.06 16.77 -12.44
C ARG A 173 17.66 18.14 -12.19
N LYS A 174 17.40 18.75 -11.02
CA LYS A 174 18.00 20.04 -10.65
C LYS A 174 19.52 19.93 -10.48
N ILE A 175 20.00 18.88 -9.81
CA ILE A 175 21.44 18.60 -9.67
C ILE A 175 22.12 18.39 -11.04
N ASN A 176 21.48 17.66 -11.97
CA ASN A 176 22.03 17.45 -13.31
C ASN A 176 22.04 18.73 -14.17
N LEU A 177 21.01 19.58 -14.06
CA LEU A 177 20.97 20.86 -14.77
C LEU A 177 22.01 21.86 -14.24
N ASP A 178 22.20 21.92 -12.91
CA ASP A 178 23.22 22.76 -12.29
C ASP A 178 24.64 22.25 -12.65
N ARG A 179 24.83 20.93 -12.70
CA ARG A 179 26.08 20.33 -13.17
C ARG A 179 26.37 20.66 -14.64
N GLN A 180 25.35 20.66 -15.50
CA GLN A 180 25.52 20.91 -16.93
C GLN A 180 25.86 22.39 -17.22
N LYS A 181 25.26 23.33 -16.48
CA LYS A 181 25.62 24.76 -16.57
C LYS A 181 27.07 25.04 -16.15
N ASN A 182 27.57 24.34 -15.13
CA ASN A 182 28.95 24.52 -14.64
C ASN A 182 30.02 23.89 -15.56
N THR A 183 29.62 23.08 -16.55
CA THR A 183 30.54 22.45 -17.52
C THR A 183 30.63 23.16 -18.87
N THR A 184 29.86 24.23 -19.10
CA THR A 184 29.79 24.95 -20.39
C THR A 184 30.36 26.37 -20.37
N GLU A 185 31.16 26.73 -19.36
CA GLU A 185 32.08 27.86 -19.46
C GLU A 185 33.51 27.32 -19.63
N GLY A 186 33.85 27.05 -20.89
CA GLY A 186 35.20 26.65 -21.31
C GLY A 186 36.18 27.78 -21.08
N ILE A 187 37.16 27.56 -20.21
CA ILE A 187 38.39 28.35 -20.11
C ILE A 187 39.20 28.09 -21.40
N PRO A 188 39.58 29.12 -22.18
CA PRO A 188 40.34 28.91 -23.41
C PRO A 188 41.73 28.32 -23.12
N LEU A 189 42.00 27.18 -23.72
CA LEU A 189 43.31 26.52 -23.78
C LEU A 189 44.33 27.45 -24.46
N GLY A 190 45.06 28.22 -23.66
CA GLY A 190 46.09 29.12 -24.18
C GLY A 190 47.16 29.56 -23.19
N ILE A 191 47.07 29.24 -21.90
CA ILE A 191 48.10 29.63 -20.91
C ILE A 191 48.18 28.58 -19.78
N CYS A 192 48.71 27.39 -20.06
CA CYS A 192 48.99 26.38 -19.02
C CYS A 192 50.45 25.86 -19.06
N GLY A 193 51.35 26.58 -19.75
CA GLY A 193 52.75 26.19 -19.90
C GLY A 193 53.76 26.91 -18.98
N ILE A 194 53.35 27.90 -18.18
CA ILE A 194 54.32 28.81 -17.53
C ILE A 194 54.24 28.81 -15.98
N LEU A 195 53.22 28.20 -15.36
CA LEU A 195 53.04 28.31 -13.89
C LEU A 195 53.54 27.12 -13.05
N LEU A 196 54.17 26.11 -13.66
CA LEU A 196 54.71 24.96 -12.92
C LEU A 196 56.24 24.96 -12.70
N VAL A 197 56.97 25.95 -13.20
CA VAL A 197 58.44 26.02 -13.04
C VAL A 197 58.88 26.93 -11.90
N ILE A 198 58.03 27.86 -11.47
CA ILE A 198 58.38 28.87 -10.45
C ILE A 198 58.39 28.33 -9.01
N PRO A 199 57.55 27.34 -8.59
CA PRO A 199 57.60 26.84 -7.22
C PRO A 199 58.84 25.97 -6.91
N PHE A 200 59.44 25.35 -7.93
CA PHE A 200 60.57 24.43 -7.75
C PHE A 200 61.91 25.15 -7.54
N VAL A 201 62.07 26.37 -8.07
CA VAL A 201 63.29 27.16 -7.91
C VAL A 201 63.31 27.92 -6.57
N VAL A 202 62.14 28.33 -6.06
CA VAL A 202 62.02 29.03 -4.78
C VAL A 202 62.19 28.07 -3.59
N PHE A 203 61.77 26.80 -3.70
CA PHE A 203 61.90 25.81 -2.63
C PHE A 203 63.36 25.41 -2.37
N THR A 204 64.22 25.37 -3.39
CA THR A 204 65.64 25.02 -3.25
C THR A 204 66.48 26.18 -2.71
N ILE A 205 66.04 27.43 -2.91
CA ILE A 205 66.77 28.64 -2.49
C ILE A 205 66.45 29.02 -1.04
N LEU A 206 65.30 28.63 -0.48
CA LEU A 206 64.83 29.21 0.78
C LEU A 206 65.36 28.61 2.08
N LEU A 207 65.73 27.34 2.23
CA LEU A 207 66.13 26.86 3.57
C LEU A 207 67.30 25.88 3.62
N PHE A 208 68.25 25.98 2.67
CA PHE A 208 69.68 25.75 2.97
C PHE A 208 70.26 26.84 3.91
N ARG A 209 69.39 27.52 4.67
CA ARG A 209 69.67 28.64 5.55
C ARG A 209 68.97 28.35 6.89
N ASP A 210 69.78 28.34 7.95
CA ASP A 210 69.41 28.21 9.36
C ASP A 210 69.20 26.79 9.89
N GLY A 211 70.35 26.18 10.22
CA GLY A 211 70.46 25.26 11.34
C GLY A 211 70.27 25.96 12.70
N ASN A 212 70.32 25.13 13.74
CA ASN A 212 70.24 25.45 15.18
C ASN A 212 68.83 25.52 15.82
N HIS A 213 68.49 24.42 16.52
CA HIS A 213 68.43 24.36 17.99
C HIS A 213 67.10 23.84 18.62
N LYS A 214 67.24 22.65 19.24
CA LYS A 214 66.64 22.09 20.47
C LYS A 214 65.13 22.20 20.79
N SER A 215 64.54 21.00 20.84
CA SER A 215 64.04 20.25 22.04
C SER A 215 62.91 20.79 22.94
N SER A 216 62.00 19.85 23.25
CA SER A 216 61.25 19.68 24.53
C SER A 216 59.97 20.54 24.68
N LYS A 217 58.81 20.10 25.20
CA LYS A 217 58.37 18.92 25.97
C LYS A 217 56.83 19.01 26.21
N ILE A 218 56.20 17.84 26.46
CA ILE A 218 55.12 17.56 27.47
C ILE A 218 53.63 17.92 27.21
N LEU A 219 52.85 16.86 26.87
CA LEU A 219 51.60 16.27 27.44
C LEU A 219 50.91 16.90 28.72
N PRO A 220 49.76 16.40 29.23
CA PRO A 220 48.42 16.13 28.66
C PRO A 220 47.28 16.47 29.69
N PHE A 221 46.14 15.76 29.62
CA PHE A 221 45.17 15.44 30.71
C PHE A 221 43.98 16.43 30.87
N LEU A 222 42.78 16.15 30.37
CA LEU A 222 41.72 15.18 30.75
C LEU A 222 40.60 15.78 31.63
N ARG A 223 39.38 15.47 31.19
CA ARG A 223 38.21 15.01 31.98
C ARG A 223 37.27 16.03 32.67
N ARG A 224 36.04 16.02 32.10
CA ARG A 224 34.78 15.44 32.63
C ARG A 224 33.83 16.33 33.44
N THR A 225 32.56 16.11 33.05
CA THR A 225 31.31 16.05 33.83
C THR A 225 30.70 17.37 34.30
N LYS A 226 29.39 17.54 34.52
CA LYS A 226 28.09 16.91 34.15
C LYS A 226 27.07 17.66 35.06
N ARG A 227 25.77 17.65 34.72
CA ARG A 227 24.58 18.10 35.51
C ARG A 227 24.33 19.62 35.52
N ARG A 228 23.09 20.14 35.58
CA ARG A 228 21.80 19.57 36.05
C ARG A 228 20.60 20.38 35.51
N LYS A 229 19.46 19.69 35.42
CA LYS A 229 18.04 20.12 35.52
C LYS A 229 17.73 21.59 35.88
N SER A 230 16.69 22.12 35.22
CA SER A 230 15.41 22.47 35.88
C SER A 230 14.28 21.89 35.04
#